data_AF-A0A9Y2IGK6-F1
#
_entry.id   AF-A0A9Y2IGK6-F1
#
_cell.length_a   1.000
_cell.length_b   1.000
_cell.length_c   1.000
_cell.angle_alpha   90.00
_cell.angle_beta   90.00
_cell.angle_gamma   90.00
#
_symmetry.space_group_name_H-M   'P 1'
#
loop_
_entity.id
_entity.type
_entity.pdbx_description
1 polymer ?
#
loop_
_entity_poly.entity_id
_entity_poly.type
_entity_poly.pdbx_seq_one_letter_code
_entity_poly.pdbx_strand_id
1 'polypeptide(L)'
;MISTPCLLDPAAEELKLRDITGGVAVARAARTLLGERFDSESFMYVLMRAYAVDFHAARDAARWQGFGESPRALSDADLEVLLAPWVATA
;
A
#
# COMPACT_ATOMS: atom_id res chain seq x y z
N MET A 1 -6.24 -13.56 -7.73
CA MET A 1 -5.14 -14.51 -8.00
C MET A 1 -4.39 -14.59 -6.69
N ILE A 2 -4.39 -15.71 -5.97
CA ILE A 2 -3.80 -15.76 -4.62
C ILE A 2 -2.28 -15.66 -4.77
N SER A 3 -1.71 -14.48 -4.53
CA SER A 3 -0.27 -14.30 -4.45
C SER A 3 0.25 -15.04 -3.21
N THR A 4 1.14 -16.01 -3.41
CA THR A 4 1.80 -16.73 -2.31
C THR A 4 2.53 -15.71 -1.41
N PRO A 5 2.27 -15.66 -0.09
CA PRO A 5 2.83 -14.64 0.80
C PRO A 5 4.36 -14.48 0.71
N CYS A 6 5.08 -15.59 0.52
CA CYS A 6 6.54 -15.60 0.36
C CYS A 6 7.05 -14.76 -0.83
N LEU A 7 6.21 -14.48 -1.83
CA LEU A 7 6.58 -13.67 -2.99
C LEU A 7 6.43 -12.16 -2.74
N LEU A 8 5.68 -11.77 -1.72
CA LEU A 8 5.40 -10.37 -1.38
C LEU A 8 6.30 -9.86 -0.25
N ASP A 9 6.85 -10.76 0.57
CA ASP A 9 7.75 -10.42 1.67
C ASP A 9 8.97 -9.57 1.24
N PRO A 10 9.67 -9.85 0.11
CA PRO A 10 10.79 -9.03 -0.31
C PRO A 10 10.38 -7.58 -0.59
N ALA A 11 9.22 -7.37 -1.22
CA ALA A 11 8.70 -6.05 -1.51
C ALA A 11 8.33 -5.30 -0.22
N ALA A 12 7.73 -5.99 0.76
CA ALA A 12 7.39 -5.38 2.04
C ALA A 12 8.63 -4.97 2.85
N GLU A 13 9.64 -5.85 2.94
CA GLU A 13 10.89 -5.53 3.63
C GLU A 13 11.65 -4.39 2.93
N GLU A 14 11.69 -4.37 1.59
CA GLU A 14 12.32 -3.29 0.86
C GLU A 14 11.58 -1.96 1.03
N LEU A 15 10.25 -1.97 1.06
CA LEU A 15 9.43 -0.78 1.31
C LEU A 15 9.67 -0.22 2.71
N LYS A 16 9.80 -1.09 3.71
CA LYS A 16 10.15 -0.71 5.09
C LYS A 16 11.55 -0.10 5.21
N LEU A 17 12.51 -0.55 4.41
CA LEU A 17 13.87 0.00 4.39
C LEU A 17 13.97 1.34 3.68
N ARG A 18 13.04 1.63 2.76
CA ARG A 18 12.98 2.92 2.08
C ARG A 18 12.33 3.92 3.04
N ASP A 19 13.04 5.01 3.32
CA ASP A 19 12.55 6.13 4.15
C ASP A 19 11.48 6.94 3.38
N ILE A 20 10.35 6.29 3.08
CA ILE A 20 9.24 6.86 2.32
C ILE A 20 8.18 7.34 3.29
N THR A 21 7.93 8.63 3.24
CA THR A 21 6.87 9.30 3.98
C THR A 21 5.69 9.58 3.06
N GLY A 22 4.47 9.43 3.57
CA GLY A 22 3.23 9.74 2.84
C GLY A 22 2.62 8.54 2.13
N GLY A 23 1.29 8.43 2.22
CA GLY A 23 0.50 7.29 1.74
C GLY A 23 0.59 7.07 0.23
N VAL A 24 0.60 8.15 -0.55
CA VAL A 24 0.70 8.07 -2.02
C VAL A 24 2.10 7.67 -2.45
N ALA A 25 3.13 8.19 -1.77
CA ALA A 25 4.51 7.83 -2.05
C ALA A 25 4.75 6.33 -1.76
N VAL A 26 4.23 5.85 -0.63
CA VAL A 26 4.21 4.43 -0.27
C VAL A 26 3.49 3.60 -1.33
N ALA A 27 2.31 4.02 -1.79
CA ALA A 27 1.54 3.29 -2.79
C ALA A 27 2.25 3.22 -4.16
N ARG A 28 2.89 4.31 -4.58
CA ARG A 28 3.69 4.35 -5.82
C ARG A 28 4.93 3.47 -5.71
N ALA A 29 5.62 3.50 -4.59
CA ALA A 29 6.79 2.65 -4.37
C ALA A 29 6.40 1.16 -4.31
N ALA A 30 5.30 0.81 -3.63
CA ALA A 30 4.76 -0.53 -3.63
C ALA A 30 4.42 -1.00 -5.05
N ARG A 31 3.83 -0.14 -5.88
CA ARG A 31 3.58 -0.42 -7.30
C ARG A 31 4.85 -0.71 -8.08
N THR A 32 5.92 0.06 -7.87
CA THR A 32 7.21 -0.18 -8.51
C THR A 32 7.83 -1.51 -8.07
N LEU A 33 7.78 -1.84 -6.78
CA LEU A 33 8.36 -3.07 -6.23
C LEU A 33 7.60 -4.33 -6.65
N LEU A 34 6.27 -4.25 -6.67
CA LEU A 34 5.40 -5.39 -6.99
C LEU A 34 5.23 -5.61 -8.49
N GLY A 35 5.36 -4.56 -9.30
CA GLY A 35 5.25 -4.64 -10.76
C GLY A 35 3.92 -5.23 -11.20
N GLU A 36 3.96 -6.31 -11.99
CA GLU A 36 2.75 -7.03 -12.46
C GLU A 36 1.91 -7.65 -11.33
N ARG A 37 2.48 -7.82 -10.14
CA ARG A 37 1.79 -8.36 -8.97
C ARG A 37 1.06 -7.28 -8.17
N PHE A 38 1.13 -6.02 -8.61
CA PHE A 38 0.49 -4.92 -7.91
C PHE A 38 -1.03 -4.96 -8.12
N ASP A 39 -1.73 -5.36 -7.07
CA ASP A 39 -3.19 -5.39 -6.99
C ASP A 39 -3.63 -5.02 -5.56
N SER A 40 -4.94 -4.92 -5.34
CA SER A 40 -5.52 -4.55 -4.05
C SER A 40 -5.10 -5.49 -2.91
N GLU A 41 -4.97 -6.80 -3.16
CA GLU A 41 -4.61 -7.79 -2.12
C GLU A 41 -3.13 -7.71 -1.77
N SER A 42 -2.26 -7.63 -2.78
CA SER A 42 -0.82 -7.52 -2.57
C SER A 42 -0.44 -6.19 -1.91
N PHE A 43 -1.13 -5.10 -2.27
CA PHE A 43 -0.93 -3.81 -1.62
C PHE A 43 -1.35 -3.83 -0.15
N MET A 44 -2.51 -4.41 0.16
CA MET A 44 -2.98 -4.58 1.54
C MET A 44 -1.96 -5.38 2.38
N TYR A 45 -1.47 -6.51 1.83
CA TYR A 45 -0.46 -7.32 2.49
C TYR A 45 0.81 -6.52 2.81
N VAL A 46 1.33 -5.79 1.81
CA VAL A 46 2.57 -5.02 1.96
C VAL A 46 2.41 -3.89 2.98
N LEU A 47 1.27 -3.18 3.01
CA LEU A 47 1.01 -2.14 4.01
C LEU A 47 1.01 -2.71 5.44
N MET A 48 0.30 -3.82 5.65
CA MET A 48 0.25 -4.48 6.96
C MET A 48 1.63 -4.99 7.38
N ARG A 49 2.42 -5.52 6.43
CA ARG A 49 3.72 -6.11 6.72
C ARG A 49 4.83 -5.08 6.93
N ALA A 50 4.89 -4.03 6.12
CA ALA A 50 5.96 -3.04 6.13
C ALA A 50 5.77 -1.97 7.21
N TYR A 51 4.55 -1.47 7.36
CA TYR A 51 4.23 -0.31 8.21
C TYR A 51 3.31 -0.66 9.40
N ALA A 52 3.01 -1.94 9.61
CA ALA A 52 2.08 -2.40 10.64
C ALA A 52 0.71 -1.70 10.57
N VAL A 53 0.25 -1.38 9.35
CA VAL A 53 -1.06 -0.79 9.11
C VAL A 53 -2.14 -1.77 9.55
N ASP A 54 -3.16 -1.28 10.26
CA ASP A 54 -4.28 -2.11 10.69
C ASP A 54 -5.05 -2.67 9.49
N PHE A 55 -5.59 -3.88 9.64
CA PHE A 55 -6.32 -4.55 8.56
C PHE A 55 -7.44 -3.69 7.96
N HIS A 56 -8.19 -2.97 8.79
CA HIS A 56 -9.27 -2.09 8.31
C HIS A 56 -8.75 -0.92 7.48
N ALA A 57 -7.68 -0.26 7.93
CA ALA A 57 -7.05 0.82 7.18
C ALA A 57 -6.39 0.32 5.89
N ALA A 58 -5.72 -0.83 5.93
CA ALA A 58 -5.12 -1.45 4.74
C ALA A 58 -6.20 -1.87 3.72
N ARG A 59 -7.34 -2.38 4.20
CA ARG A 59 -8.51 -2.72 3.37
C ARG A 59 -9.13 -1.49 2.72
N ASP A 60 -9.22 -0.36 3.43
CA ASP A 60 -9.72 0.89 2.85
C ASP A 60 -8.71 1.48 1.85
N ALA A 61 -7.41 1.40 2.14
CA ALA A 61 -6.35 1.80 1.22
C ALA A 61 -6.33 0.95 -0.07
N ALA A 62 -6.74 -0.31 -0.01
CA ALA A 62 -6.88 -1.19 -1.17
C ALA A 62 -7.93 -0.72 -2.20
N ARG A 63 -8.75 0.29 -1.84
CA ARG A 63 -9.70 0.98 -2.74
C ARG A 63 -9.07 2.17 -3.46
N TRP A 64 -7.77 2.41 -3.32
CA TRP A 64 -7.08 3.52 -3.97
C TRP A 64 -7.31 3.55 -5.49
N GLN A 65 -7.58 4.75 -6.02
CA GLN A 65 -7.79 4.99 -7.44
C GLN A 65 -6.62 4.54 -8.34
N GLY A 66 -5.43 4.33 -7.77
CA GLY A 66 -4.27 3.80 -8.49
C GLY A 66 -4.45 2.37 -9.06
N PHE A 67 -5.49 1.64 -8.62
CA PHE A 67 -5.89 0.34 -9.17
C PHE A 67 -6.89 0.45 -10.34
N GLY A 68 -7.45 1.64 -10.59
CA GLY A 68 -8.45 1.89 -11.63
C GLY A 68 -9.54 2.88 -11.19
N GLU A 69 -10.29 3.39 -12.17
CA GLU A 69 -11.38 4.33 -11.92
C GLU A 69 -12.63 3.60 -11.41
N SER A 70 -13.00 3.88 -10.16
CA SER A 70 -14.26 3.41 -9.57
C SER A 70 -14.94 4.58 -8.86
N PRO A 71 -16.29 4.70 -8.91
CA PRO A 71 -17.03 5.74 -8.19
C PRO A 71 -16.82 5.72 -6.66
N ARG A 72 -16.29 4.60 -6.15
CA ARG A 72 -15.99 4.36 -4.73
C ARG A 72 -14.48 4.30 -4.45
N ALA A 73 -13.66 4.72 -5.40
CA ALA A 73 -12.21 4.74 -5.25
C ALA A 73 -11.79 5.77 -4.21
N LEU A 74 -10.77 5.43 -3.43
CA LEU A 74 -10.12 6.33 -2.48
C LEU A 74 -9.18 7.26 -3.25
N SER A 75 -9.31 8.57 -3.07
CA SER A 75 -8.47 9.55 -3.75
C SER A 75 -7.04 9.55 -3.19
N ASP A 76 -6.09 10.17 -3.89
CA ASP A 76 -4.73 10.37 -3.38
C ASP A 76 -4.75 11.14 -2.04
N ALA A 77 -5.59 12.17 -1.92
CA ALA A 77 -5.70 12.97 -0.69
C ALA A 77 -6.28 12.15 0.47
N ASP A 78 -7.31 11.35 0.22
CA ASP A 78 -7.90 10.50 1.26
C ASP A 78 -6.96 9.37 1.66
N LEU A 79 -6.15 8.85 0.72
CA LEU A 79 -5.11 7.86 1.01
C LEU A 79 -4.02 8.43 1.92
N GLU A 80 -3.58 9.67 1.68
CA GLU A 80 -2.64 10.37 2.56
C GLU A 80 -3.19 10.47 3.98
N VAL A 81 -4.42 10.96 4.13
CA VAL A 81 -5.07 11.11 5.43
C VAL A 81 -5.25 9.75 6.12
N LEU A 82 -5.68 8.74 5.36
CA LEU A 82 -5.90 7.39 5.87
C LEU A 82 -4.61 6.78 6.41
N LEU A 83 -3.49 6.90 5.69
CA LEU A 83 -2.24 6.24 6.07
C LEU A 83 -1.37 7.08 7.00
N ALA A 84 -1.64 8.39 7.16
CA ALA A 84 -0.86 9.29 8.00
C ALA A 84 -0.47 8.72 9.38
N PRO A 85 -1.34 8.03 10.14
CA PRO A 85 -0.93 7.49 11.44
C PRO A 85 0.24 6.49 11.41
N TRP A 86 0.50 5.85 10.26
CA TRP A 86 1.54 4.82 10.10
C TRP A 86 2.73 5.28 9.27
N VAL A 87 2.51 6.22 8.34
CA VAL A 87 3.54 6.65 7.36
C VAL A 87 3.85 8.15 7.45
N ALA A 88 3.37 8.82 8.50
CA ALA A 88 3.64 10.23 8.72
C ALA A 88 5.12 10.50 9.03
N THR A 89 5.73 11.16 8.04
CA THR A 89 6.62 12.32 8.14
C THR A 89 7.60 12.33 9.31
N ALA A 90 8.86 11.98 9.02
CA ALA A 90 9.97 12.71 9.62
C ALA A 90 9.90 14.20 9.25
#